data_AF-A0A525J2W6-F1
#
_entry.id   AF-A0A525J2W6-F1
#
_cell.length_a   1.000
_cell.length_b   1.000
_cell.length_c   1.000
_cell.angle_alpha   90.00
_cell.angle_beta   90.00
_cell.angle_gamma   90.00
#
_symmetry.space_group_name_H-M   'P 1'
#
loop_
_entity.id
_entity.type
_entity.pdbx_description
1 polymer ?
#
loop_
_entity_poly.entity_id
_entity_poly.type
_entity_poly.pdbx_seq_one_letter_code
_entity_poly.pdbx_strand_id
1 'polypeptide(L)'
;MALDRYAKDDDWLYTNKGFRIADGHSMARALTQLLNRKMLETIEGMRYLHPSHWTALPGFTFSCDEIATEAGVTPELASAVLAAFTAPESPTNRNFTSLGDFNIANALPILRCPSGDYISLQAYGVVEALYDSPFYWMAADKSYKDIAFANRGAFTEAFVARRLTTIFGAENVYCNVNIFGKGRHIGEIDVLVLFADRAVVIQCKSKKLTLEARKGNDLQLRDDFKKSVQDAYDQAYLCAISLSNPALEFIGEHGGKINLPTLREIYPVCVVSDHYPALAVQTREFLKYETDETIQVPLIADVFLIDVLAEMLPSPLRLLSYINRRVNYGERVASINELTILAYHLRQNLWIDDKTDMVMLAEEIAVELDTAMTVRREGIEGPRTPNGILTRLDGTLVGRMLRAIENRAEAALVDLGFMLLTLGDESLDDLNRGLKEIAQRTRKDGELHDFTLSFEKGNTGLTVHCGSLPNVVAAKTLAAHCQRRKYVCRADSWFGLVVRADDGLPKFGLNLRFPWKQDDVMDEATKGMARVGTLRRGASMFKSRSIGRNELCPCGSGKKFKKCCIG
;
A
#
# COMPACT_ATOMS: atom_id res chain seq x y z
N MET A 1 -17.04 1.37 -4.64
CA MET A 1 -16.85 2.77 -4.22
C MET A 1 -18.02 3.68 -4.58
N ALA A 2 -18.64 3.57 -5.76
CA ALA A 2 -19.79 4.42 -6.12
C ALA A 2 -20.94 4.35 -5.12
N LEU A 3 -21.24 3.14 -4.60
CA LEU A 3 -22.23 2.91 -3.53
C LEU A 3 -22.00 3.84 -2.34
N ASP A 4 -20.82 3.78 -1.74
CA ASP A 4 -20.47 4.62 -0.59
C ASP A 4 -20.45 6.11 -0.93
N ARG A 5 -19.98 6.46 -2.12
CA ARG A 5 -19.84 7.85 -2.57
C ARG A 5 -21.19 8.56 -2.65
N TYR A 6 -22.19 7.89 -3.19
CA TYR A 6 -23.50 8.48 -3.48
C TYR A 6 -24.61 7.98 -2.56
N ALA A 7 -24.31 7.20 -1.53
CA ALA A 7 -25.30 6.72 -0.56
C ALA A 7 -26.12 7.85 0.07
N LYS A 8 -25.50 9.00 0.34
CA LYS A 8 -26.19 10.19 0.88
C LYS A 8 -26.99 10.97 -0.18
N ASP A 9 -26.82 10.64 -1.45
CA ASP A 9 -27.46 11.28 -2.60
C ASP A 9 -28.55 10.40 -3.24
N ASP A 10 -28.89 9.26 -2.63
CA ASP A 10 -29.84 8.29 -3.17
C ASP A 10 -31.24 8.87 -3.39
N ASP A 11 -31.72 9.73 -2.49
CA ASP A 11 -33.02 10.38 -2.63
C ASP A 11 -33.04 11.35 -3.82
N TRP A 12 -31.92 12.06 -4.05
CA TRP A 12 -31.78 12.93 -5.21
C TRP A 12 -31.72 12.11 -6.50
N LEU A 13 -30.95 11.02 -6.52
CA LEU A 13 -30.85 10.12 -7.67
C LEU A 13 -32.21 9.50 -7.99
N TYR A 14 -32.93 9.02 -6.99
CA TYR A 14 -34.24 8.41 -7.18
C TYR A 14 -35.25 9.42 -7.75
N THR A 15 -35.29 10.63 -7.19
CA THR A 15 -36.23 11.67 -7.62
C THR A 15 -35.94 12.18 -9.03
N ASN A 16 -34.66 12.34 -9.40
CA ASN A 16 -34.26 12.97 -10.66
C ASN A 16 -33.93 11.99 -11.79
N LYS A 17 -33.59 10.75 -11.45
CA LYS A 17 -33.13 9.72 -12.40
C LYS A 17 -33.93 8.43 -12.34
N GLY A 18 -34.78 8.23 -11.32
CA GLY A 18 -35.66 7.07 -11.21
C GLY A 18 -34.99 5.80 -10.65
N PHE A 19 -33.78 5.91 -10.10
CA PHE A 19 -33.03 4.79 -9.50
C PHE A 19 -32.11 5.27 -8.37
N ARG A 20 -31.74 4.36 -7.48
CA ARG A 20 -30.73 4.57 -6.42
C ARG A 20 -29.37 4.04 -6.86
N ILE A 21 -28.27 4.49 -6.27
CA ILE A 21 -26.94 4.08 -6.73
C ILE A 21 -26.72 2.55 -6.68
N ALA A 22 -27.37 1.86 -5.74
CA ALA A 22 -27.37 0.40 -5.64
C ALA A 22 -27.92 -0.29 -6.89
N ASP A 23 -28.95 0.29 -7.50
CA ASP A 23 -29.57 -0.20 -8.72
C ASP A 23 -28.63 -0.09 -9.91
N GLY A 24 -28.00 1.07 -10.07
CA GLY A 24 -26.98 1.31 -11.09
C GLY A 24 -25.79 0.37 -10.95
N HIS A 25 -25.38 0.08 -9.71
CA HIS A 25 -24.32 -0.89 -9.43
C HIS A 25 -24.70 -2.32 -9.83
N SER A 26 -25.90 -2.78 -9.47
CA SER A 26 -26.40 -4.10 -9.88
C SER A 26 -26.48 -4.23 -11.40
N MET A 27 -26.95 -3.18 -12.09
CA MET A 27 -26.99 -3.12 -13.55
C MET A 27 -25.60 -3.17 -14.20
N ALA A 28 -24.63 -2.41 -13.69
CA ALA A 28 -23.25 -2.43 -14.21
C ALA A 28 -22.60 -3.82 -14.05
N ARG A 29 -22.85 -4.48 -12.91
CA ARG A 29 -22.40 -5.86 -12.67
C ARG A 29 -23.07 -6.84 -13.62
N ALA A 30 -24.39 -6.76 -13.79
CA ALA A 30 -25.14 -7.61 -14.71
C ALA A 30 -24.67 -7.47 -16.16
N LEU A 31 -24.46 -6.24 -16.64
CA LEU A 31 -23.90 -5.98 -17.97
C LEU A 31 -22.52 -6.63 -18.15
N THR A 32 -21.66 -6.57 -17.13
CA THR A 32 -20.34 -7.22 -17.16
C THR A 32 -20.48 -8.75 -17.27
N GLN A 33 -21.38 -9.35 -16.49
CA GLN A 33 -21.62 -10.80 -16.49
C GLN A 33 -22.23 -11.28 -17.81
N LEU A 34 -23.23 -10.56 -18.32
CA LEU A 34 -23.84 -10.84 -19.61
C LEU A 34 -22.84 -10.70 -20.75
N LEU A 35 -22.02 -9.63 -20.75
CA LEU A 35 -21.00 -9.43 -21.76
C LEU A 35 -20.02 -10.61 -21.83
N ASN A 36 -19.49 -11.05 -20.68
CA ASN A 36 -18.57 -12.19 -20.62
C ASN A 36 -19.20 -13.48 -21.17
N ARG A 37 -20.46 -13.74 -20.82
CA ARG A 37 -21.20 -14.94 -21.26
C ARG A 37 -21.53 -14.90 -22.75
N LYS A 38 -22.18 -13.83 -23.21
CA LYS A 38 -22.61 -13.68 -24.61
C LYS A 38 -21.44 -13.57 -25.57
N MET A 39 -20.32 -12.98 -25.15
CA MET A 39 -19.13 -12.92 -26.00
C MET A 39 -18.59 -14.33 -26.29
N LEU A 40 -18.52 -15.18 -25.26
CA LEU A 40 -18.10 -16.58 -25.43
C LEU A 40 -19.06 -17.33 -26.35
N GLU A 41 -20.36 -17.27 -26.07
CA GLU A 41 -21.41 -17.91 -26.88
C GLU A 41 -21.39 -17.44 -28.34
N THR A 42 -21.18 -16.13 -28.55
CA THR A 42 -21.12 -15.52 -29.88
C THR A 42 -19.91 -16.02 -30.67
N ILE A 43 -18.73 -16.05 -30.04
CA ILE A 43 -17.49 -16.55 -30.66
C ILE A 43 -17.59 -18.06 -30.97
N GLU A 44 -18.16 -18.85 -30.06
CA GLU A 44 -18.39 -20.27 -30.29
C GLU A 44 -19.38 -20.52 -31.44
N GLY A 45 -20.48 -19.75 -31.47
CA GLY A 45 -21.48 -19.80 -32.53
C GLY A 45 -20.93 -19.50 -33.92
N MET A 46 -19.95 -18.58 -34.04
CA MET A 46 -19.31 -18.25 -35.31
C MET A 46 -18.63 -19.44 -35.99
N ARG A 47 -18.21 -20.47 -35.23
CA ARG A 47 -17.56 -21.68 -35.78
C ARG A 47 -18.47 -22.46 -36.73
N TYR A 48 -19.79 -22.28 -36.62
CA TYR A 48 -20.80 -22.94 -37.44
C TYR A 48 -21.32 -22.07 -38.59
N LEU A 49 -20.78 -20.85 -38.73
CA LEU A 49 -21.16 -19.89 -39.76
C LEU A 49 -20.04 -19.73 -40.79
N HIS A 50 -20.40 -19.43 -42.04
CA HIS A 50 -19.42 -19.04 -43.04
C HIS A 50 -18.74 -17.71 -42.61
N PRO A 51 -17.41 -17.55 -42.81
CA PRO A 51 -16.66 -16.38 -42.31
C PRO A 51 -17.21 -15.01 -42.72
N SER A 52 -17.92 -14.91 -43.84
CA SER A 52 -18.59 -13.68 -44.27
C SER A 52 -19.72 -13.20 -43.35
N HIS A 53 -20.21 -14.06 -42.44
CA HIS A 53 -21.24 -13.75 -41.47
C HIS A 53 -20.70 -13.57 -40.05
N TRP A 54 -19.37 -13.63 -39.87
CA TRP A 54 -18.76 -13.45 -38.56
C TRP A 54 -18.95 -12.01 -38.07
N THR A 55 -19.55 -11.87 -36.89
CA THR A 55 -19.75 -10.58 -36.23
C THR A 55 -19.82 -10.78 -34.73
N ALA A 56 -19.06 -9.98 -33.97
CA ALA A 56 -19.10 -9.98 -32.51
C ALA A 56 -20.24 -9.11 -31.95
N LEU A 57 -20.93 -8.34 -32.78
CA LEU A 57 -21.97 -7.38 -32.36
C LEU A 57 -23.07 -8.01 -31.49
N PRO A 58 -23.60 -9.22 -31.78
CA PRO A 58 -24.59 -9.86 -30.92
C PRO A 58 -24.10 -10.10 -29.49
N GLY A 59 -22.79 -10.33 -29.31
CA GLY A 59 -22.17 -10.50 -28.00
C GLY A 59 -22.13 -9.22 -27.16
N PHE A 60 -22.26 -8.06 -27.79
CA PHE A 60 -22.32 -6.74 -27.15
C PHE A 60 -23.72 -6.15 -27.07
N THR A 61 -24.75 -6.88 -27.53
CA THR A 61 -26.13 -6.38 -27.65
C THR A 61 -27.04 -7.06 -26.63
N PHE A 62 -27.86 -6.27 -25.93
CA PHE A 62 -28.67 -6.73 -24.80
C PHE A 62 -30.06 -6.09 -24.82
N SER A 63 -31.09 -6.86 -24.45
CA SER A 63 -32.43 -6.30 -24.25
C SER A 63 -32.57 -5.74 -22.82
N CYS A 64 -33.53 -4.86 -22.59
CA CYS A 64 -33.79 -4.34 -21.24
C CYS A 64 -34.16 -5.47 -20.27
N ASP A 65 -34.99 -6.41 -20.71
CA ASP A 65 -35.47 -7.52 -19.88
C ASP A 65 -34.35 -8.48 -19.50
N GLU A 66 -33.43 -8.74 -20.43
CA GLU A 66 -32.24 -9.56 -20.18
C GLU A 66 -31.38 -8.95 -19.08
N ILE A 67 -31.10 -7.64 -19.17
CA ILE A 67 -30.29 -6.93 -18.18
C ILE A 67 -31.03 -6.85 -16.83
N ALA A 68 -32.32 -6.52 -16.83
CA ALA A 68 -33.12 -6.44 -15.62
C ALA A 68 -33.17 -7.78 -14.87
N THR A 69 -33.33 -8.88 -15.60
CA THR A 69 -33.34 -10.25 -15.05
C THR A 69 -32.01 -10.59 -14.41
N GLU A 70 -30.88 -10.36 -15.10
CA GLU A 70 -29.54 -10.63 -14.55
C GLU A 70 -29.24 -9.74 -13.34
N ALA A 71 -29.64 -8.47 -13.38
CA ALA A 71 -29.44 -7.51 -12.29
C ALA A 71 -30.36 -7.74 -11.08
N GLY A 72 -31.43 -8.53 -11.22
CA GLY A 72 -32.42 -8.74 -10.17
C GLY A 72 -33.24 -7.49 -9.84
N VAL A 73 -33.49 -6.63 -10.84
CA VAL A 73 -34.28 -5.39 -10.70
C VAL A 73 -35.50 -5.41 -11.62
N THR A 74 -36.45 -4.49 -11.43
CA THR A 74 -37.63 -4.41 -12.32
C THR A 74 -37.26 -3.81 -13.68
N PRO A 75 -37.99 -4.14 -14.76
CA PRO A 75 -37.75 -3.55 -16.08
C PRO A 75 -37.85 -2.02 -16.12
N GLU A 76 -38.71 -1.43 -15.30
CA GLU A 76 -38.87 0.03 -15.20
C GLU A 76 -37.60 0.69 -14.65
N LEU A 77 -37.03 0.08 -13.60
CA LEU A 77 -35.83 0.56 -12.96
C LEU A 77 -34.59 0.33 -13.83
N ALA A 78 -34.50 -0.83 -14.50
CA ALA A 78 -33.47 -1.09 -15.51
C ALA A 78 -33.55 -0.05 -16.64
N SER A 79 -34.75 0.27 -17.12
CA SER A 79 -34.97 1.30 -18.13
C SER A 79 -34.51 2.68 -17.66
N ALA A 80 -34.77 3.04 -16.40
CA ALA A 80 -34.33 4.31 -15.81
C ALA A 80 -32.79 4.42 -15.74
N VAL A 81 -32.12 3.35 -15.29
CA VAL A 81 -30.65 3.28 -15.29
C VAL A 81 -30.10 3.37 -16.71
N LEU A 82 -30.62 2.56 -17.63
CA LEU A 82 -30.16 2.55 -19.02
C LEU A 82 -30.35 3.92 -19.67
N ALA A 83 -31.49 4.59 -19.44
CA ALA A 83 -31.72 5.95 -19.93
C ALA A 83 -30.68 6.95 -19.43
N ALA A 84 -30.19 6.80 -18.20
CA ALA A 84 -29.19 7.70 -17.63
C ALA A 84 -27.76 7.48 -18.16
N PHE A 85 -27.46 6.31 -18.74
CA PHE A 85 -26.13 5.94 -19.24
C PHE A 85 -26.08 5.66 -20.75
N THR A 86 -27.20 5.84 -21.45
CA THR A 86 -27.29 5.67 -22.91
C THR A 86 -27.02 6.98 -23.62
N ALA A 87 -26.11 6.97 -24.58
CA ALA A 87 -25.82 8.12 -25.42
C ALA A 87 -27.05 8.54 -26.25
N PRO A 88 -27.23 9.84 -26.54
CA PRO A 88 -28.28 10.31 -27.44
C PRO A 88 -28.21 9.65 -28.81
N GLU A 89 -29.34 9.62 -29.52
CA GLU A 89 -29.42 9.10 -30.88
C GLU A 89 -28.42 9.77 -31.83
N SER A 90 -27.93 8.99 -32.78
CA SER A 90 -26.98 9.47 -33.78
C SER A 90 -27.60 10.60 -34.62
N PRO A 91 -26.85 11.66 -34.94
CA PRO A 91 -25.41 11.84 -34.71
C PRO A 91 -25.08 12.40 -33.33
N THR A 92 -24.32 11.63 -32.56
CA THR A 92 -23.86 11.97 -31.20
C THR A 92 -22.36 12.36 -31.22
N ASN A 93 -21.88 12.94 -30.11
CA ASN A 93 -20.47 13.26 -29.86
C ASN A 93 -19.79 14.21 -30.87
N ARG A 94 -20.57 15.01 -31.63
CA ARG A 94 -20.05 15.93 -32.67
C ARG A 94 -19.04 16.97 -32.17
N ASN A 95 -19.09 17.31 -30.88
CA ASN A 95 -18.20 18.28 -30.25
C ASN A 95 -16.85 17.68 -29.85
N PHE A 96 -16.67 16.36 -29.97
CA PHE A 96 -15.38 15.71 -29.75
C PHE A 96 -14.52 15.85 -31.00
N THR A 97 -13.76 16.95 -31.07
CA THR A 97 -12.95 17.34 -32.24
C THR A 97 -11.45 17.30 -31.98
N SER A 98 -11.06 17.16 -30.72
CA SER A 98 -9.68 17.10 -30.25
C SER A 98 -9.55 16.12 -29.08
N LEU A 99 -8.31 15.67 -28.81
CA LEU A 99 -8.02 14.67 -27.77
C LEU A 99 -8.49 15.06 -26.36
N GLY A 100 -8.52 16.37 -26.06
CA GLY A 100 -8.94 16.88 -24.74
C GLY A 100 -10.42 17.25 -24.66
N ASP A 101 -11.19 17.10 -25.73
CA ASP A 101 -12.62 17.38 -25.69
C ASP A 101 -13.36 16.35 -24.83
N PHE A 102 -14.49 16.79 -24.29
CA PHE A 102 -15.38 15.87 -23.57
C PHE A 102 -15.89 14.79 -24.52
N ASN A 103 -15.60 13.53 -24.20
CA ASN A 103 -16.10 12.39 -24.93
C ASN A 103 -17.37 11.87 -24.26
N ILE A 104 -18.50 11.94 -24.98
CA ILE A 104 -19.79 11.44 -24.48
C ILE A 104 -19.71 9.96 -24.07
N ALA A 105 -18.90 9.15 -24.76
CA ALA A 105 -18.75 7.73 -24.45
C ALA A 105 -18.23 7.47 -23.02
N ASN A 106 -17.52 8.42 -22.41
CA ASN A 106 -17.03 8.27 -21.03
C ASN A 106 -18.16 8.47 -20.00
N ALA A 107 -19.15 9.30 -20.31
CA ALA A 107 -20.26 9.60 -19.40
C ALA A 107 -21.50 8.73 -19.68
N LEU A 108 -21.72 8.37 -20.95
CA LEU A 108 -22.87 7.63 -21.48
C LEU A 108 -22.36 6.49 -22.39
N PRO A 109 -21.77 5.43 -21.82
CA PRO A 109 -21.06 4.38 -22.57
C PRO A 109 -21.97 3.40 -23.31
N ILE A 110 -23.29 3.48 -23.11
CA ILE A 110 -24.26 2.57 -23.72
C ILE A 110 -24.84 3.22 -24.99
N LEU A 111 -25.05 2.45 -26.05
CA LEU A 111 -25.70 2.92 -27.28
C LEU A 111 -27.08 2.29 -27.42
N ARG A 112 -28.00 2.98 -28.09
CA ARG A 112 -29.32 2.45 -28.44
C ARG A 112 -29.35 1.98 -29.88
N CYS A 113 -29.81 0.75 -30.09
CA CYS A 113 -30.09 0.20 -31.42
C CYS A 113 -31.44 0.71 -31.96
N PRO A 114 -31.61 0.78 -33.29
CA PRO A 114 -32.92 1.00 -33.91
C PRO A 114 -33.96 -0.08 -33.54
N SER A 115 -33.52 -1.30 -33.20
CA SER A 115 -34.40 -2.37 -32.69
C SER A 115 -34.97 -2.08 -31.31
N GLY A 116 -34.42 -1.11 -30.58
CA GLY A 116 -34.74 -0.87 -29.19
C GLY A 116 -33.82 -1.58 -28.19
N ASP A 117 -32.88 -2.41 -28.65
CA ASP A 117 -31.85 -3.02 -27.80
C ASP A 117 -30.74 -2.04 -27.42
N TYR A 118 -29.89 -2.45 -26.49
CA TYR A 118 -28.76 -1.66 -25.99
C TYR A 118 -27.44 -2.33 -26.38
N ILE A 119 -26.44 -1.52 -26.76
CA ILE A 119 -25.08 -1.99 -27.02
C ILE A 119 -24.15 -1.44 -25.93
N SER A 120 -23.38 -2.33 -25.31
CA SER A 120 -22.26 -1.97 -24.43
C SER A 120 -21.00 -2.64 -24.92
N LEU A 121 -20.05 -1.85 -25.45
CA LEU A 121 -18.81 -2.36 -26.04
C LEU A 121 -17.72 -2.66 -24.99
N GLN A 122 -17.79 -2.00 -23.83
CA GLN A 122 -16.83 -2.17 -22.74
C GLN A 122 -17.54 -2.06 -21.39
N ALA A 123 -17.46 -3.12 -20.60
CA ALA A 123 -17.98 -3.14 -19.23
C ALA A 123 -17.33 -2.07 -18.34
N TYR A 124 -16.03 -1.82 -18.52
CA TYR A 124 -15.29 -0.83 -17.74
C TYR A 124 -15.89 0.57 -17.83
N GLY A 125 -16.28 1.02 -19.02
CA GLY A 125 -16.85 2.35 -19.22
C GLY A 125 -18.16 2.56 -18.43
N VAL A 126 -18.99 1.51 -18.29
CA VAL A 126 -20.22 1.58 -17.48
C VAL A 126 -19.90 1.76 -16.00
N VAL A 127 -18.90 1.03 -15.48
CA VAL A 127 -18.48 1.13 -14.09
C VAL A 127 -17.84 2.49 -13.79
N GLU A 128 -17.01 3.00 -14.71
CA GLU A 128 -16.41 4.33 -14.61
C GLU A 128 -17.49 5.42 -14.65
N ALA A 129 -18.41 5.37 -15.61
CA ALA A 129 -19.53 6.31 -15.72
C ALA A 129 -20.42 6.30 -14.47
N LEU A 130 -20.69 5.14 -13.89
CA LEU A 130 -21.46 5.03 -12.64
C LEU A 130 -20.77 5.74 -11.47
N TYR A 131 -19.44 5.74 -11.44
CA TYR A 131 -18.67 6.46 -10.43
C TYR A 131 -18.56 7.96 -10.73
N ASP A 132 -18.44 8.35 -12.00
CA ASP A 132 -18.09 9.72 -12.40
C ASP A 132 -19.29 10.60 -12.78
N SER A 133 -20.26 10.07 -13.55
CA SER A 133 -21.38 10.82 -14.12
C SER A 133 -22.33 11.47 -13.10
N PRO A 134 -22.71 10.81 -11.98
CA PRO A 134 -23.64 11.41 -11.01
C PRO A 134 -23.16 12.75 -10.42
N PHE A 135 -21.84 12.91 -10.27
CA PHE A 135 -21.25 14.18 -9.86
C PHE A 135 -21.68 15.34 -10.79
N TYR A 136 -21.62 15.16 -12.11
CA TYR A 136 -21.97 16.23 -13.05
C TYR A 136 -23.47 16.52 -13.06
N TRP A 137 -24.31 15.50 -12.88
CA TRP A 137 -25.76 15.69 -12.81
C TRP A 137 -26.15 16.56 -11.61
N MET A 138 -25.61 16.26 -10.44
CA MET A 138 -25.85 17.03 -9.22
C MET A 138 -25.17 18.40 -9.25
N ALA A 139 -23.99 18.51 -9.85
CA ALA A 139 -23.32 19.80 -10.01
C ALA A 139 -24.11 20.76 -10.92
N ALA A 140 -24.89 20.24 -11.87
CA ALA A 140 -25.77 21.03 -12.74
C ALA A 140 -27.05 21.50 -12.02
N ASP A 141 -27.50 20.78 -11.00
CA ASP A 141 -28.61 21.20 -10.14
C ASP A 141 -28.13 22.24 -9.13
N LYS A 142 -28.42 23.52 -9.43
CA LYS A 142 -28.02 24.65 -8.57
C LYS A 142 -28.59 24.56 -7.16
N SER A 143 -29.72 23.90 -6.95
CA SER A 143 -30.35 23.78 -5.63
C SER A 143 -29.72 22.71 -4.76
N TYR A 144 -29.07 21.72 -5.38
CA TYR A 144 -28.49 20.56 -4.69
C TYR A 144 -26.95 20.52 -4.72
N LYS A 145 -26.31 21.25 -5.64
CA LYS A 145 -24.86 21.26 -5.86
C LYS A 145 -24.03 21.35 -4.57
N ASP A 146 -24.37 22.26 -3.67
CA ASP A 146 -23.58 22.47 -2.44
C ASP A 146 -23.72 21.28 -1.47
N ILE A 147 -24.90 20.66 -1.42
CA ILE A 147 -25.15 19.42 -0.65
C ILE A 147 -24.34 18.27 -1.25
N ALA A 148 -24.37 18.07 -2.57
CA ALA A 148 -23.60 17.03 -3.24
C ALA A 148 -22.09 17.21 -3.04
N PHE A 149 -21.60 18.45 -3.04
CA PHE A 149 -20.17 18.73 -2.82
C PHE A 149 -19.76 18.45 -1.36
N ALA A 150 -20.60 18.80 -0.38
CA ALA A 150 -20.39 18.46 1.02
C ALA A 150 -20.40 16.93 1.25
N ASN A 151 -21.38 16.22 0.66
CA ASN A 151 -21.47 14.76 0.71
C ASN A 151 -20.21 14.08 0.16
N ARG A 152 -19.67 14.59 -0.96
CA ARG A 152 -18.43 14.09 -1.55
C ARG A 152 -17.20 14.33 -0.67
N GLY A 153 -17.10 15.49 -0.02
CA GLY A 153 -16.05 15.76 0.97
C GLY A 153 -16.09 14.74 2.10
N ALA A 154 -17.26 14.63 2.75
CA ALA A 154 -17.50 13.68 3.83
C ALA A 154 -17.25 12.21 3.42
N PHE A 155 -17.60 11.83 2.19
CA PHE A 155 -17.25 10.51 1.66
C PHE A 155 -15.74 10.27 1.63
N THR A 156 -14.97 11.25 1.17
CA THR A 156 -13.51 11.12 1.01
C THR A 156 -12.84 10.88 2.36
N GLU A 157 -13.16 11.70 3.35
CA GLU A 157 -12.65 11.61 4.71
C GLU A 157 -13.06 10.27 5.36
N ALA A 158 -14.35 9.94 5.33
CA ALA A 158 -14.86 8.71 5.93
C ALA A 158 -14.32 7.44 5.25
N PHE A 159 -14.11 7.47 3.93
CA PHE A 159 -13.54 6.36 3.18
C PHE A 159 -12.09 6.11 3.59
N VAL A 160 -11.27 7.17 3.62
CA VAL A 160 -9.86 7.09 4.00
C VAL A 160 -9.73 6.62 5.45
N ALA A 161 -10.48 7.24 6.38
CA ALA A 161 -10.50 6.84 7.78
C ALA A 161 -10.86 5.37 7.94
N ARG A 162 -11.93 4.90 7.29
CA ARG A 162 -12.36 3.50 7.36
C ARG A 162 -11.27 2.55 6.86
N ARG A 163 -10.63 2.85 5.72
CA ARG A 163 -9.54 2.03 5.18
C ARG A 163 -8.35 1.97 6.14
N LEU A 164 -7.93 3.11 6.69
CA LEU A 164 -6.83 3.15 7.65
C LEU A 164 -7.18 2.43 8.96
N THR A 165 -8.43 2.52 9.43
CA THR A 165 -8.90 1.79 10.62
C THR A 165 -8.81 0.27 10.44
N THR A 166 -9.04 -0.26 9.23
CA THR A 166 -8.86 -1.70 8.98
C THR A 166 -7.42 -2.18 9.12
N ILE A 167 -6.44 -1.26 9.06
CA ILE A 167 -5.01 -1.56 9.14
C ILE A 167 -4.49 -1.26 10.54
N PHE A 168 -4.75 -0.06 11.04
CA PHE A 168 -4.17 0.46 12.28
C PHE A 168 -5.02 0.19 13.52
N GLY A 169 -6.28 -0.20 13.38
CA GLY A 169 -7.22 -0.29 14.50
C GLY A 169 -7.84 1.07 14.86
N ALA A 170 -9.04 1.04 15.43
CA ALA A 170 -9.82 2.24 15.73
C ALA A 170 -9.18 3.10 16.84
N GLU A 171 -8.32 2.52 17.67
CA GLU A 171 -7.58 3.19 18.73
C GLU A 171 -6.42 4.07 18.20
N ASN A 172 -6.01 3.85 16.95
CA ASN A 172 -4.86 4.51 16.34
C ASN A 172 -5.27 5.47 15.21
N VAL A 173 -6.56 5.57 14.87
CA VAL A 173 -7.10 6.42 13.79
C VAL A 173 -8.12 7.39 14.37
N TYR A 174 -7.84 8.68 14.19
CA TYR A 174 -8.65 9.79 14.71
C TYR A 174 -9.15 10.63 13.54
N CYS A 175 -10.44 10.94 13.52
CA CYS A 175 -11.06 11.79 12.51
C CYS A 175 -11.32 13.19 13.06
N ASN A 176 -11.36 14.19 12.18
CA ASN A 176 -11.77 15.57 12.48
C ASN A 176 -11.08 16.12 13.74
N VAL A 177 -9.75 16.00 13.79
CA VAL A 177 -8.95 16.38 14.95
C VAL A 177 -8.75 17.89 14.96
N ASN A 178 -9.39 18.55 15.91
CA ASN A 178 -9.30 19.99 16.11
C ASN A 178 -8.05 20.34 16.92
N ILE A 179 -7.32 21.35 16.44
CA ILE A 179 -6.11 21.86 17.07
C ILE A 179 -6.41 23.21 17.72
N PHE A 180 -6.15 23.32 19.02
CA PHE A 180 -6.34 24.53 19.80
C PHE A 180 -5.05 25.07 20.38
N GLY A 181 -4.86 26.39 20.31
CA GLY A 181 -3.80 27.12 20.99
C GLY A 181 -4.39 28.23 21.85
N LYS A 182 -4.14 28.21 23.16
CA LYS A 182 -4.69 29.20 24.12
C LYS A 182 -6.22 29.41 23.98
N GLY A 183 -6.95 28.32 23.75
CA GLY A 183 -8.42 28.33 23.58
C GLY A 183 -8.93 28.78 22.20
N ARG A 184 -8.05 29.10 21.25
CA ARG A 184 -8.44 29.44 19.87
C ARG A 184 -8.22 28.23 18.95
N HIS A 185 -9.20 27.95 18.08
CA HIS A 185 -9.05 26.99 16.99
C HIS A 185 -8.04 27.52 15.97
N ILE A 186 -7.02 26.72 15.66
CA ILE A 186 -5.92 27.11 14.77
C ILE A 186 -5.77 26.18 13.56
N GLY A 187 -6.42 25.02 13.57
CA GLY A 187 -6.35 24.06 12.48
C GLY A 187 -7.13 22.79 12.75
N GLU A 188 -7.30 21.99 11.71
CA GLU A 188 -8.03 20.73 11.74
C GLU A 188 -7.31 19.69 10.86
N ILE A 189 -7.22 18.46 11.37
CA ILE A 189 -6.70 17.30 10.65
C ILE A 189 -7.88 16.39 10.32
N ASP A 190 -8.14 16.18 9.03
CA ASP A 190 -9.24 15.33 8.57
C ASP A 190 -9.08 13.90 9.10
N VAL A 191 -7.90 13.29 8.94
CA VAL A 191 -7.57 11.99 9.52
C VAL A 191 -6.14 11.99 10.06
N LEU A 192 -5.98 11.61 11.33
CA LEU A 192 -4.70 11.43 12.01
C LEU A 192 -4.53 9.95 12.37
N VAL A 193 -3.44 9.34 11.90
CA VAL A 193 -3.01 8.02 12.37
C VAL A 193 -1.84 8.19 13.33
N LEU A 194 -1.91 7.57 14.51
CA LEU A 194 -0.80 7.47 15.46
C LEU A 194 -0.44 6.00 15.64
N PHE A 195 0.81 5.63 15.37
CA PHE A 195 1.29 4.27 15.57
C PHE A 195 2.72 4.27 16.08
N ALA A 196 2.92 3.79 17.31
CA ALA A 196 4.17 3.94 18.05
C ALA A 196 4.61 5.42 18.14
N ASP A 197 5.77 5.76 17.59
CA ASP A 197 6.35 7.10 17.50
C ASP A 197 6.26 7.67 16.08
N ARG A 198 5.20 7.30 15.34
CA ARG A 198 4.89 7.75 13.98
C ARG A 198 3.52 8.38 13.91
N ALA A 199 3.40 9.44 13.12
CA ALA A 199 2.13 10.02 12.76
C ALA A 199 1.96 10.05 11.23
N VAL A 200 0.74 9.79 10.76
CA VAL A 200 0.33 10.06 9.38
C VAL A 200 -0.75 11.15 9.46
N VAL A 201 -0.47 12.31 8.89
CA VAL A 201 -1.36 13.48 8.90
C VAL A 201 -2.01 13.57 7.53
N ILE A 202 -3.27 13.20 7.43
CA ILE A 202 -3.99 13.16 6.17
C ILE A 202 -4.91 14.37 6.03
N GLN A 203 -4.82 15.05 4.88
CA GLN A 203 -5.77 16.07 4.43
C GLN A 203 -6.44 15.62 3.13
N CYS A 204 -7.76 15.60 3.13
CA CYS A 204 -8.59 15.20 2.01
C CYS A 204 -9.02 16.43 1.19
N LYS A 205 -9.06 16.29 -0.14
CA LYS A 205 -9.68 17.29 -1.03
C LYS A 205 -10.59 16.63 -2.04
N SER A 206 -11.77 17.23 -2.22
CA SER A 206 -12.79 16.77 -3.14
C SER A 206 -12.89 17.63 -4.41
N LYS A 207 -11.84 18.38 -4.78
CA LYS A 207 -11.85 19.19 -6.01
C LYS A 207 -11.32 18.38 -7.20
N LYS A 208 -12.08 18.32 -8.31
CA LYS A 208 -11.62 17.72 -9.60
C LYS A 208 -10.83 18.73 -10.44
N LEU A 209 -9.96 18.21 -11.32
CA LEU A 209 -9.46 18.93 -12.48
C LEU A 209 -10.60 19.34 -13.42
N THR A 210 -10.53 20.57 -13.93
CA THR A 210 -11.45 21.08 -14.95
C THR A 210 -11.14 20.49 -16.33
N LEU A 211 -12.13 20.51 -17.25
CA LEU A 211 -11.95 20.05 -18.63
C LEU A 211 -10.83 20.82 -19.35
N GLU A 212 -10.73 22.14 -19.11
CA GLU A 212 -9.69 22.97 -19.72
C GLU A 212 -8.28 22.65 -19.19
N ALA A 213 -8.15 22.29 -17.91
CA ALA A 213 -6.89 21.74 -17.39
C ALA A 213 -6.53 20.42 -18.09
N ARG A 214 -7.52 19.54 -18.35
CA ARG A 214 -7.32 18.29 -19.11
C ARG A 214 -6.93 18.54 -20.58
N LYS A 215 -7.33 19.67 -21.15
CA LYS A 215 -6.92 20.13 -22.50
C LYS A 215 -5.49 20.67 -22.56
N GLY A 216 -4.76 20.68 -21.44
CA GLY A 216 -3.37 21.14 -21.41
C GLY A 216 -3.20 22.66 -21.25
N ASN A 217 -4.24 23.37 -20.79
CA ASN A 217 -4.10 24.77 -20.41
C ASN A 217 -3.25 24.89 -19.13
N ASP A 218 -1.96 25.23 -19.27
CA ASP A 218 -0.99 25.26 -18.16
C ASP A 218 -1.42 26.16 -16.99
N LEU A 219 -2.00 27.34 -17.26
CA LEU A 219 -2.43 28.25 -16.19
C LEU A 219 -3.56 27.64 -15.35
N GLN A 220 -4.53 27.03 -16.03
CA GLN A 220 -5.66 26.40 -15.35
C GLN A 220 -5.25 25.09 -14.66
N LEU A 221 -4.31 24.36 -15.25
CA LEU A 221 -3.71 23.18 -14.65
C LEU A 221 -3.01 23.53 -13.33
N ARG A 222 -2.21 24.60 -13.30
CA ARG A 222 -1.53 25.06 -12.07
C ARG A 222 -2.50 25.55 -11.01
N ASP A 223 -3.54 26.28 -11.39
CA ASP A 223 -4.57 26.74 -10.45
C ASP A 223 -5.38 25.56 -9.88
N ASP A 224 -5.74 24.58 -10.72
CA ASP A 224 -6.42 23.37 -10.27
C ASP A 224 -5.52 22.52 -9.37
N PHE A 225 -4.25 22.31 -9.75
CA PHE A 225 -3.27 21.60 -8.92
C PHE A 225 -3.10 22.29 -7.56
N LYS A 226 -2.99 23.62 -7.55
CA LYS A 226 -2.87 24.38 -6.29
C LYS A 226 -4.05 24.09 -5.36
N LYS A 227 -5.28 24.26 -5.87
CA LYS A 227 -6.51 24.08 -5.10
C LYS A 227 -6.78 22.62 -4.70
N SER A 228 -6.32 21.64 -5.48
CA SER A 228 -6.55 20.22 -5.22
C SER A 228 -5.45 19.57 -4.38
N VAL A 229 -4.21 20.06 -4.46
CA VAL A 229 -3.02 19.40 -3.89
C VAL A 229 -2.19 20.34 -3.01
N GLN A 230 -1.73 21.49 -3.53
CA GLN A 230 -0.86 22.39 -2.76
C GLN A 230 -1.54 22.90 -1.48
N ASP A 231 -2.78 23.37 -1.56
CA ASP A 231 -3.51 23.89 -0.39
C ASP A 231 -3.75 22.78 0.66
N ALA A 232 -3.91 21.52 0.22
CA ALA A 232 -4.02 20.37 1.11
C ALA A 232 -2.70 20.08 1.82
N TYR A 233 -1.59 20.17 1.08
CA TYR A 233 -0.26 20.00 1.62
C TYR A 233 0.08 21.10 2.63
N ASP A 234 -0.18 22.37 2.31
CA ASP A 234 0.08 23.50 3.20
C ASP A 234 -0.66 23.31 4.54
N GLN A 235 -1.91 22.84 4.49
CA GLN A 235 -2.70 22.48 5.66
C GLN A 235 -2.08 21.28 6.43
N ALA A 236 -1.69 20.22 5.72
CA ALA A 236 -1.08 19.03 6.33
C ALA A 236 0.25 19.38 7.03
N TYR A 237 1.05 20.25 6.42
CA TYR A 237 2.32 20.72 6.97
C TYR A 237 2.13 21.58 8.23
N LEU A 238 1.18 22.51 8.22
CA LEU A 238 0.84 23.30 9.42
C LEU A 238 0.38 22.42 10.58
N CYS A 239 -0.43 21.39 10.28
CA CYS A 239 -0.84 20.39 11.26
C CYS A 239 0.35 19.54 11.76
N ALA A 240 1.25 19.13 10.86
CA ALA A 240 2.44 18.36 11.21
C ALA A 240 3.37 19.14 12.14
N ILE A 241 3.63 20.43 11.88
CA ILE A 241 4.37 21.32 12.79
C ILE A 241 3.68 21.39 14.15
N SER A 242 2.35 21.50 14.15
CA SER A 242 1.57 21.62 15.38
C SER A 242 1.72 20.42 16.30
N LEU A 243 1.83 19.20 15.75
CA LEU A 243 2.00 17.96 16.54
C LEU A 243 3.25 17.98 17.43
N SER A 244 4.27 18.76 17.06
CA SER A 244 5.51 18.90 17.83
C SER A 244 5.44 20.00 18.91
N ASN A 245 4.33 20.74 19.00
CA ASN A 245 4.18 21.86 19.93
C ASN A 245 3.41 21.45 21.20
N PRO A 246 4.09 21.35 22.37
CA PRO A 246 3.46 20.90 23.61
C PRO A 246 2.44 21.89 24.19
N ALA A 247 2.38 23.13 23.69
CA ALA A 247 1.41 24.13 24.14
C ALA A 247 0.07 24.04 23.41
N LEU A 248 -0.06 23.15 22.42
CA LEU A 248 -1.28 22.93 21.65
C LEU A 248 -2.07 21.74 22.19
N GLU A 249 -3.38 21.82 22.04
CA GLU A 249 -4.30 20.74 22.41
C GLU A 249 -4.94 20.14 21.17
N PHE A 250 -5.02 18.82 21.15
CA PHE A 250 -5.60 18.04 20.07
C PHE A 250 -6.85 17.34 20.58
N ILE A 251 -7.98 17.67 19.98
CA ILE A 251 -9.31 17.23 20.41
C ILE A 251 -9.93 16.46 19.24
N GLY A 252 -10.21 15.18 19.44
CA GLY A 252 -10.90 14.37 18.43
C GLY A 252 -12.36 14.79 18.24
N GLU A 253 -13.01 14.26 17.20
CA GLU A 253 -14.39 14.56 16.81
C GLU A 253 -15.41 14.53 17.97
N HIS A 254 -15.24 13.60 18.93
CA HIS A 254 -16.14 13.45 20.08
C HIS A 254 -15.74 14.26 21.32
N GLY A 255 -14.82 15.22 21.19
CA GLY A 255 -14.36 16.08 22.28
C GLY A 255 -13.28 15.47 23.18
N GLY A 256 -12.85 14.23 22.92
CA GLY A 256 -11.78 13.57 23.67
C GLY A 256 -10.40 14.15 23.34
N LYS A 257 -9.60 14.43 24.37
CA LYS A 257 -8.21 14.87 24.18
C LYS A 257 -7.35 13.71 23.70
N ILE A 258 -6.59 13.94 22.64
CA ILE A 258 -5.66 12.96 22.05
C ILE A 258 -4.29 13.14 22.70
N ASN A 259 -3.77 12.06 23.27
CA ASN A 259 -2.43 12.05 23.85
C ASN A 259 -1.42 11.73 22.75
N LEU A 260 -0.57 12.72 22.42
CA LEU A 260 0.48 12.53 21.42
C LEU A 260 1.71 11.87 22.06
N PRO A 261 2.26 10.81 21.44
CA PRO A 261 3.57 10.31 21.81
C PRO A 261 4.66 11.31 21.36
N THR A 262 5.90 11.12 21.83
CA THR A 262 7.04 11.79 21.19
C THR A 262 7.20 11.25 19.77
N LEU A 263 6.84 12.06 18.78
CA LEU A 263 6.90 11.68 17.38
C LEU A 263 8.32 11.80 16.84
N ARG A 264 8.73 10.82 16.04
CA ARG A 264 10.03 10.80 15.37
C ARG A 264 9.91 10.95 13.86
N GLU A 265 8.84 10.43 13.25
CA GLU A 265 8.55 10.72 11.86
C GLU A 265 7.07 11.05 11.71
N ILE A 266 6.78 12.14 11.02
CA ILE A 266 5.44 12.59 10.66
C ILE A 266 5.35 12.56 9.15
N TYR A 267 4.35 11.86 8.62
CA TYR A 267 4.12 11.72 7.18
C TYR A 267 2.90 12.55 6.78
N PRO A 268 3.08 13.71 6.15
CA PRO A 268 1.97 14.43 5.53
C PRO A 268 1.44 13.63 4.33
N VAL A 269 0.13 13.45 4.24
CA VAL A 269 -0.52 12.78 3.11
C VAL A 269 -1.67 13.63 2.60
N CYS A 270 -1.71 13.88 1.30
CA CYS A 270 -2.84 14.55 0.67
C CYS A 270 -3.62 13.54 -0.15
N VAL A 271 -4.93 13.43 0.10
CA VAL A 271 -5.79 12.48 -0.61
C VAL A 271 -6.83 13.22 -1.44
N VAL A 272 -6.80 13.02 -2.76
CA VAL A 272 -7.84 13.54 -3.66
C VAL A 272 -8.96 12.50 -3.85
N SER A 273 -10.20 12.98 -3.93
CA SER A 273 -11.38 12.09 -3.98
C SER A 273 -11.61 11.37 -5.30
N ASP A 274 -10.88 11.72 -6.35
CA ASP A 274 -11.09 11.19 -7.70
C ASP A 274 -9.76 10.94 -8.39
N HIS A 275 -9.83 10.17 -9.47
CA HIS A 275 -8.65 9.89 -10.28
C HIS A 275 -8.14 11.22 -10.86
N TYR A 276 -6.88 11.50 -10.57
CA TYR A 276 -6.20 12.70 -11.01
C TYR A 276 -5.14 12.26 -12.05
N PRO A 277 -5.40 12.46 -13.35
CA PRO A 277 -4.47 12.05 -14.40
C PRO A 277 -3.08 12.68 -14.21
N ALA A 278 -2.04 11.85 -14.33
CA ALA A 278 -0.64 12.23 -14.18
C ALA A 278 -0.32 12.92 -12.83
N LEU A 279 -1.04 12.55 -11.75
CA LEU A 279 -0.83 13.09 -10.40
C LEU A 279 0.63 13.00 -9.95
N ALA A 280 1.29 11.86 -10.17
CA ALA A 280 2.67 11.65 -9.78
C ALA A 280 3.63 12.62 -10.51
N VAL A 281 3.40 12.84 -11.81
CA VAL A 281 4.19 13.78 -12.62
C VAL A 281 3.95 15.22 -12.18
N GLN A 282 2.69 15.65 -12.08
CA GLN A 282 2.35 17.01 -11.67
C GLN A 282 2.82 17.32 -10.25
N THR A 283 2.76 16.35 -9.34
CA THR A 283 3.30 16.48 -7.99
C THR A 283 4.79 16.77 -8.03
N ARG A 284 5.56 16.00 -8.80
CA ARG A 284 7.00 16.20 -8.93
C ARG A 284 7.37 17.56 -9.53
N GLU A 285 6.58 18.05 -10.48
CA GLU A 285 6.86 19.31 -11.18
C GLU A 285 6.37 20.56 -10.42
N PHE A 286 5.23 20.48 -9.72
CA PHE A 286 4.55 21.66 -9.18
C PHE A 286 4.51 21.75 -7.66
N LEU A 287 4.58 20.62 -6.93
CA LEU A 287 4.44 20.64 -5.48
C LEU A 287 5.64 21.33 -4.84
N LYS A 288 5.37 22.32 -3.99
CA LYS A 288 6.37 22.92 -3.12
C LYS A 288 6.13 22.43 -1.71
N TYR A 289 7.18 21.92 -1.08
CA TYR A 289 7.09 21.39 0.26
C TYR A 289 8.34 21.70 1.08
N GLU A 290 8.15 21.71 2.39
CA GLU A 290 9.15 21.81 3.45
C GLU A 290 9.20 20.49 4.24
N THR A 291 10.40 20.17 4.73
CA THR A 291 10.69 18.97 5.54
C THR A 291 11.68 19.32 6.63
N ASP A 292 11.73 18.51 7.69
CA ASP A 292 12.77 18.57 8.71
C ASP A 292 13.16 17.15 9.16
N GLU A 293 13.91 17.03 10.27
CA GLU A 293 14.33 15.72 10.80
C GLU A 293 13.15 14.81 11.19
N THR A 294 11.98 15.39 11.48
CA THR A 294 10.74 14.72 11.89
C THR A 294 9.70 14.69 10.77
N ILE A 295 9.45 15.83 10.11
CA ILE A 295 8.43 15.95 9.05
C ILE A 295 9.00 15.48 7.72
N GLN A 296 8.45 14.37 7.21
CA GLN A 296 8.90 13.72 5.99
C GLN A 296 8.30 14.38 4.73
N VAL A 297 8.86 14.04 3.57
CA VAL A 297 8.31 14.42 2.25
C VAL A 297 6.85 13.96 2.16
N PRO A 298 5.93 14.81 1.64
CA PRO A 298 4.52 14.46 1.55
C PRO A 298 4.24 13.34 0.53
N LEU A 299 3.28 12.47 0.86
CA LEU A 299 2.71 11.54 -0.11
C LEU A 299 1.42 12.11 -0.69
N ILE A 300 1.35 12.25 -2.00
CA ILE A 300 0.12 12.65 -2.70
C ILE A 300 -0.54 11.40 -3.28
N ALA A 301 -1.79 11.17 -2.90
CA ALA A 301 -2.55 9.98 -3.21
C ALA A 301 -3.95 10.35 -3.71
N ASP A 302 -4.61 9.42 -4.37
CA ASP A 302 -6.06 9.43 -4.55
C ASP A 302 -6.71 8.35 -3.69
N VAL A 303 -8.04 8.40 -3.55
CA VAL A 303 -8.79 7.39 -2.80
C VAL A 303 -8.59 5.96 -3.34
N PHE A 304 -8.26 5.80 -4.62
CA PHE A 304 -8.02 4.48 -5.21
C PHE A 304 -6.68 3.89 -4.77
N LEU A 305 -5.63 4.71 -4.68
CA LEU A 305 -4.36 4.29 -4.09
C LEU A 305 -4.55 3.87 -2.63
N ILE A 306 -5.25 4.67 -1.82
CA ILE A 306 -5.51 4.33 -0.42
C ILE A 306 -6.28 3.02 -0.30
N ASP A 307 -7.25 2.79 -1.19
CA ASP A 307 -8.04 1.56 -1.27
C ASP A 307 -7.15 0.33 -1.53
N VAL A 308 -6.30 0.41 -2.55
CA VAL A 308 -5.41 -0.69 -2.95
C VAL A 308 -4.30 -0.92 -1.91
N LEU A 309 -3.76 0.15 -1.31
CA LEU A 309 -2.80 0.07 -0.21
C LEU A 309 -3.39 -0.70 0.98
N ALA A 310 -4.62 -0.38 1.36
CA ALA A 310 -5.28 -1.05 2.48
C ALA A 310 -5.52 -2.54 2.24
N GLU A 311 -5.84 -2.93 1.01
CA GLU A 311 -6.05 -4.34 0.66
C GLU A 311 -4.74 -5.14 0.54
N MET A 312 -3.67 -4.51 0.03
CA MET A 312 -2.39 -5.18 -0.24
C MET A 312 -1.42 -5.14 0.96
N LEU A 313 -1.47 -4.11 1.78
CA LEU A 313 -0.60 -3.91 2.94
C LEU A 313 -1.42 -3.88 4.24
N PRO A 314 -2.04 -5.00 4.64
CA PRO A 314 -3.06 -5.04 5.69
C PRO A 314 -2.49 -4.99 7.12
N SER A 315 -1.29 -4.47 7.31
CA SER A 315 -0.70 -4.30 8.65
C SER A 315 0.01 -2.94 8.77
N PRO A 316 0.01 -2.32 9.98
CA PRO A 316 0.63 -1.03 10.23
C PRO A 316 2.08 -0.96 9.76
N LEU A 317 2.86 -1.99 10.09
CA LEU A 317 4.27 -2.05 9.70
C LEU A 317 4.46 -2.04 8.18
N ARG A 318 3.64 -2.78 7.43
CA ARG A 318 3.76 -2.88 5.97
C ARG A 318 3.38 -1.57 5.30
N LEU A 319 2.26 -0.97 5.71
CA LEU A 319 1.82 0.30 5.15
C LEU A 319 2.81 1.42 5.48
N LEU A 320 3.25 1.54 6.74
CA LEU A 320 4.24 2.54 7.14
C LEU A 320 5.59 2.31 6.43
N SER A 321 6.02 1.06 6.25
CA SER A 321 7.24 0.74 5.49
C SER A 321 7.12 1.17 4.03
N TYR A 322 5.96 0.98 3.40
CA TYR A 322 5.73 1.48 2.05
C TYR A 322 5.80 3.01 1.99
N ILE A 323 5.07 3.70 2.88
CA ILE A 323 5.07 5.18 2.93
C ILE A 323 6.50 5.69 3.13
N ASN A 324 7.22 5.17 4.14
CA ASN A 324 8.60 5.53 4.42
C ASN A 324 9.51 5.40 3.19
N ARG A 325 9.44 4.26 2.48
CA ARG A 325 10.25 4.05 1.27
C ARG A 325 9.81 4.98 0.14
N ARG A 326 8.50 5.11 -0.09
CA ARG A 326 7.96 5.91 -1.19
C ARG A 326 8.38 7.37 -1.06
N VAL A 327 8.35 7.92 0.15
CA VAL A 327 8.75 9.31 0.39
C VAL A 327 10.28 9.50 0.31
N ASN A 328 11.06 8.52 0.80
CA ASN A 328 12.52 8.59 0.78
C ASN A 328 13.16 8.33 -0.61
N TYR A 329 12.48 7.60 -1.50
CA TYR A 329 12.93 7.36 -2.88
C TYR A 329 12.22 8.24 -3.91
N GLY A 330 11.38 9.19 -3.47
CA GLY A 330 10.42 9.84 -4.36
C GLY A 330 11.04 10.56 -5.56
N GLU A 331 12.14 11.30 -5.36
CA GLU A 331 12.82 12.01 -6.45
C GLU A 331 13.52 11.07 -7.45
N ARG A 332 13.77 9.82 -7.05
CA ARG A 332 14.47 8.79 -7.83
C ARG A 332 13.50 7.91 -8.63
N VAL A 333 12.19 8.12 -8.49
CA VAL A 333 11.16 7.32 -9.19
C VAL A 333 10.34 8.23 -10.10
N ALA A 334 10.42 7.98 -11.40
CA ALA A 334 9.55 8.59 -12.39
C ALA A 334 8.45 7.59 -12.79
N SER A 335 7.20 7.93 -12.51
CA SER A 335 6.02 7.17 -12.93
C SER A 335 4.84 8.11 -13.16
N ILE A 336 3.87 7.66 -13.96
CA ILE A 336 2.63 8.39 -14.22
C ILE A 336 1.60 8.12 -13.10
N ASN A 337 1.63 6.93 -12.50
CA ASN A 337 0.62 6.43 -11.58
C ASN A 337 1.25 5.83 -10.32
N GLU A 338 0.75 6.21 -9.14
CA GLU A 338 1.20 5.67 -7.85
C GLU A 338 0.93 4.16 -7.70
N LEU A 339 -0.09 3.61 -8.36
CA LEU A 339 -0.34 2.17 -8.37
C LEU A 339 0.80 1.40 -9.04
N THR A 340 1.45 1.98 -10.05
CA THR A 340 2.65 1.40 -10.68
C THR A 340 3.82 1.37 -9.70
N ILE A 341 3.98 2.42 -8.89
CA ILE A 341 5.02 2.48 -7.85
C ILE A 341 4.73 1.47 -6.74
N LEU A 342 3.46 1.31 -6.33
CA LEU A 342 3.04 0.27 -5.41
C LEU A 342 3.30 -1.13 -5.97
N ALA A 343 2.99 -1.38 -7.24
CA ALA A 343 3.27 -2.67 -7.88
C ALA A 343 4.78 -2.99 -7.87
N TYR A 344 5.61 -1.99 -8.16
CA TYR A 344 7.07 -2.13 -8.04
C TYR A 344 7.52 -2.39 -6.59
N HIS A 345 6.90 -1.74 -5.61
CA HIS A 345 7.12 -2.04 -4.20
C HIS A 345 6.77 -3.48 -3.85
N LEU A 346 5.61 -3.97 -4.27
CA LEU A 346 5.18 -5.34 -3.97
C LEU A 346 6.13 -6.38 -4.57
N ARG A 347 6.69 -6.13 -5.76
CA ARG A 347 7.59 -7.06 -6.45
C ARG A 347 9.05 -6.97 -5.98
N GLN A 348 9.56 -5.75 -5.79
CA GLN A 348 10.99 -5.47 -5.60
C GLN A 348 11.27 -4.54 -4.41
N ASN A 349 10.30 -4.36 -3.51
CA ASN A 349 10.43 -3.58 -2.28
C ASN A 349 10.78 -2.09 -2.48
N LEU A 350 10.53 -1.55 -3.68
CA LEU A 350 10.96 -0.21 -4.09
C LEU A 350 12.48 -0.03 -3.89
N TRP A 351 13.24 -1.11 -4.10
CA TRP A 351 14.68 -1.11 -3.96
C TRP A 351 15.34 -0.46 -5.16
N ILE A 352 16.14 0.58 -4.93
CA ILE A 352 16.88 1.30 -5.96
C ILE A 352 18.34 1.33 -5.52
N ASP A 353 19.25 0.79 -6.34
CA ASP A 353 20.67 0.75 -6.02
C ASP A 353 21.24 2.17 -5.93
N ASP A 354 22.16 2.42 -4.99
CA ASP A 354 22.74 3.74 -4.73
C ASP A 354 23.45 4.36 -5.95
N LYS A 355 23.83 3.55 -6.94
CA LYS A 355 24.43 4.01 -8.19
C LYS A 355 23.42 4.47 -9.24
N THR A 356 22.12 4.30 -8.97
CA THR A 356 21.05 4.63 -9.91
C THR A 356 20.40 5.95 -9.51
N ASP A 357 20.62 7.00 -10.29
CA ASP A 357 20.06 8.31 -9.98
C ASP A 357 18.53 8.31 -10.09
N MET A 358 17.98 7.64 -11.11
CA MET A 358 16.55 7.60 -11.36
C MET A 358 16.12 6.29 -12.04
N VAL A 359 14.91 5.84 -11.73
CA VAL A 359 14.23 4.73 -12.38
C VAL A 359 12.92 5.23 -13.00
N MET A 360 12.70 4.91 -14.27
CA MET A 360 11.42 5.15 -14.94
C MET A 360 10.60 3.85 -14.93
N LEU A 361 9.41 3.90 -14.35
CA LEU A 361 8.54 2.73 -14.23
C LEU A 361 7.48 2.74 -15.34
N ALA A 362 7.50 1.70 -16.18
CA ALA A 362 6.46 1.45 -17.16
C ALA A 362 5.20 0.86 -16.50
N GLU A 363 4.02 1.19 -17.05
CA GLU A 363 2.73 0.79 -16.47
C GLU A 363 2.51 -0.73 -16.47
N GLU A 364 3.17 -1.47 -17.37
CA GLU A 364 3.12 -2.94 -17.43
C GLU A 364 3.54 -3.63 -16.11
N ILE A 365 4.27 -2.93 -15.25
CA ILE A 365 4.64 -3.42 -13.91
C ILE A 365 3.40 -3.64 -13.03
N ALA A 366 2.31 -2.91 -13.28
CA ALA A 366 1.06 -2.98 -12.53
C ALA A 366 0.19 -4.20 -12.85
N VAL A 367 0.48 -4.96 -13.93
CA VAL A 367 -0.35 -6.10 -14.37
C VAL A 367 -0.59 -7.14 -13.26
N GLU A 368 0.44 -7.47 -12.48
CA GLU A 368 0.30 -8.43 -11.37
C GLU A 368 -0.57 -7.87 -10.23
N LEU A 369 -0.49 -6.55 -9.98
CA LEU A 369 -1.32 -5.86 -9.00
C LEU A 369 -2.79 -5.86 -9.46
N ASP A 370 -3.06 -5.49 -10.70
CA ASP A 370 -4.40 -5.46 -11.27
C ASP A 370 -5.05 -6.85 -11.27
N THR A 371 -4.26 -7.87 -11.62
CA THR A 371 -4.68 -9.28 -11.54
C THR A 371 -5.08 -9.63 -10.11
N ALA A 372 -4.22 -9.32 -9.12
CA ALA A 372 -4.48 -9.63 -7.73
C ALA A 372 -5.72 -8.89 -7.17
N MET A 373 -5.92 -7.63 -7.56
CA MET A 373 -7.11 -6.85 -7.19
C MET A 373 -8.39 -7.45 -7.81
N THR A 374 -8.32 -7.86 -9.07
CA THR A 374 -9.45 -8.52 -9.78
C THR A 374 -9.83 -9.82 -9.08
N VAL A 375 -8.86 -10.70 -8.80
CA VAL A 375 -9.06 -11.96 -8.07
C VAL A 375 -9.68 -11.71 -6.69
N ARG A 376 -9.22 -10.67 -5.98
CA ARG A 376 -9.73 -10.35 -4.64
C ARG A 376 -11.18 -9.90 -4.65
N ARG A 377 -11.55 -9.05 -5.61
CA ARG A 377 -12.84 -8.35 -5.65
C ARG A 377 -13.93 -9.13 -6.37
N GLU A 378 -13.57 -9.83 -7.44
CA GLU A 378 -14.51 -10.64 -8.23
C GLU A 378 -14.64 -12.07 -7.70
N GLY A 379 -13.74 -12.50 -6.81
CA GLY A 379 -13.77 -13.86 -6.25
C GLY A 379 -13.46 -14.95 -7.27
N ILE A 380 -12.80 -14.61 -8.38
CA ILE A 380 -12.36 -15.55 -9.40
C ILE A 380 -11.09 -16.30 -8.98
N GLU A 381 -10.78 -17.41 -9.65
CA GLU A 381 -9.55 -18.16 -9.41
C GLU A 381 -8.32 -17.40 -9.93
N GLY A 382 -7.26 -17.36 -9.11
CA GLY A 382 -5.99 -16.72 -9.47
C GLY A 382 -5.16 -16.31 -8.26
N PRO A 383 -3.96 -15.74 -8.47
CA PRO A 383 -3.10 -15.29 -7.40
C PRO A 383 -3.69 -14.05 -6.70
N ARG A 384 -4.09 -14.19 -5.43
CA ARG A 384 -4.60 -13.07 -4.61
C ARG A 384 -3.51 -12.07 -4.20
N THR A 385 -2.24 -12.44 -4.29
CA THR A 385 -1.12 -11.60 -3.86
C THR A 385 -0.02 -11.71 -4.91
N PRO A 386 0.50 -10.58 -5.44
CA PRO A 386 1.61 -10.59 -6.39
C PRO A 386 2.85 -11.29 -5.84
N ASN A 387 3.65 -11.88 -6.72
CA ASN A 387 4.91 -12.49 -6.30
C ASN A 387 5.92 -11.41 -5.90
N GLY A 388 6.44 -11.49 -4.68
CA GLY A 388 7.38 -10.49 -4.18
C GLY A 388 7.45 -10.42 -2.67
N ILE A 389 7.55 -9.23 -2.09
CA ILE A 389 7.87 -9.02 -0.66
C ILE A 389 6.86 -9.69 0.28
N LEU A 390 5.60 -9.82 -0.15
CA LEU A 390 4.53 -10.41 0.67
C LEU A 390 4.52 -11.94 0.62
N THR A 391 5.08 -12.55 -0.43
CA THR A 391 5.06 -14.01 -0.65
C THR A 391 6.43 -14.66 -0.41
N ARG A 392 7.53 -13.97 -0.74
CA ARG A 392 8.91 -14.48 -0.61
C ARG A 392 9.30 -14.84 0.82
N LEU A 393 8.78 -14.07 1.79
CA LEU A 393 9.08 -14.31 3.20
C LEU A 393 8.18 -15.38 3.81
N ASP A 394 7.17 -15.85 3.08
CA ASP A 394 6.25 -16.83 3.62
C ASP A 394 6.94 -18.17 3.90
N GLY A 395 6.52 -18.84 4.97
CA GLY A 395 7.18 -20.06 5.46
C GLY A 395 8.59 -19.89 6.06
N THR A 396 9.22 -18.71 5.96
CA THR A 396 10.53 -18.45 6.58
C THR A 396 10.42 -18.05 8.05
N LEU A 397 11.50 -18.21 8.84
CA LEU A 397 11.49 -17.74 10.23
C LEU A 397 11.42 -16.21 10.31
N VAL A 398 12.08 -15.49 9.40
CA VAL A 398 12.01 -14.03 9.28
C VAL A 398 10.58 -13.57 8.97
N GLY A 399 9.88 -14.24 8.06
CA GLY A 399 8.47 -13.97 7.79
C GLY A 399 7.57 -14.20 9.01
N ARG A 400 7.84 -15.25 9.80
CA ARG A 400 7.14 -15.46 11.07
C ARG A 400 7.45 -14.37 12.10
N MET A 401 8.69 -13.87 12.16
CA MET A 401 9.06 -12.74 13.02
C MET A 401 8.33 -11.47 12.62
N LEU A 402 8.30 -11.13 11.32
CA LEU A 402 7.58 -9.97 10.81
C LEU A 402 6.09 -10.04 11.16
N ARG A 403 5.44 -11.19 10.93
CA ARG A 403 4.05 -11.42 11.34
C ARG A 403 3.82 -11.23 12.84
N ALA A 404 4.80 -11.59 13.67
CA ALA A 404 4.70 -11.42 15.12
C ALA A 404 4.80 -9.94 15.57
N ILE A 405 5.37 -9.05 14.77
CA ILE A 405 5.60 -7.65 15.13
C ILE A 405 4.78 -6.64 14.31
N GLU A 406 4.20 -7.04 13.17
CA GLU A 406 3.63 -6.11 12.19
C GLU A 406 2.47 -5.25 12.69
N ASN A 407 1.81 -5.67 13.78
CA ASN A 407 0.71 -4.95 14.44
C ASN A 407 1.08 -4.38 15.82
N ARG A 408 2.35 -4.43 16.25
CA ARG A 408 2.77 -3.98 17.59
C ARG A 408 3.26 -2.54 17.55
N ALA A 409 2.54 -1.64 18.22
CA ALA A 409 2.84 -0.20 18.32
C ALA A 409 4.01 0.12 19.27
N GLU A 410 5.14 -0.58 19.11
CA GLU A 410 6.37 -0.34 19.87
C GLU A 410 7.45 0.21 18.91
N ALA A 411 8.01 1.40 19.21
CA ALA A 411 8.95 2.10 18.33
C ALA A 411 10.15 1.23 17.90
N ALA A 412 10.71 0.47 18.84
CA ALA A 412 11.83 -0.43 18.55
C ALA A 412 11.45 -1.59 17.62
N LEU A 413 10.21 -2.08 17.67
CA LEU A 413 9.71 -3.14 16.79
C LEU A 413 9.38 -2.60 15.39
N VAL A 414 8.86 -1.39 15.30
CA VAL A 414 8.65 -0.70 14.02
C VAL A 414 9.99 -0.54 13.29
N ASP A 415 11.02 -0.03 13.98
CA ASP A 415 12.36 0.11 13.39
C ASP A 415 12.97 -1.23 12.98
N LEU A 416 12.84 -2.25 13.83
CA LEU A 416 13.31 -3.60 13.52
C LEU A 416 12.61 -4.12 12.27
N GLY A 417 11.30 -3.95 12.17
CA GLY A 417 10.51 -4.34 11.02
C GLY A 417 10.93 -3.61 9.74
N PHE A 418 11.14 -2.29 9.80
CA PHE A 418 11.66 -1.51 8.68
C PHE A 418 13.01 -2.04 8.21
N MET A 419 13.94 -2.30 9.13
CA MET A 419 15.25 -2.86 8.81
C MET A 419 15.12 -4.25 8.17
N LEU A 420 14.34 -5.17 8.77
CA LEU A 420 14.13 -6.52 8.24
C LEU A 420 13.54 -6.48 6.83
N LEU A 421 12.61 -5.55 6.57
CA LEU A 421 12.04 -5.35 5.25
C LEU A 421 13.07 -4.80 4.26
N THR A 422 14.17 -4.15 4.66
CA THR A 422 15.24 -3.69 3.74
C THR A 422 16.22 -4.76 3.30
N LEU A 423 16.22 -5.93 3.95
CA LEU A 423 17.22 -6.95 3.69
C LEU A 423 17.06 -7.55 2.29
N GLY A 424 18.17 -7.64 1.56
CA GLY A 424 18.25 -8.41 0.32
C GLY A 424 18.29 -9.92 0.58
N ASP A 425 18.10 -10.71 -0.47
CA ASP A 425 17.92 -12.17 -0.38
C ASP A 425 19.07 -12.86 0.37
N GLU A 426 20.33 -12.54 0.05
CA GLU A 426 21.49 -13.12 0.75
C GLU A 426 21.47 -12.83 2.26
N SER A 427 21.08 -11.62 2.65
CA SER A 427 21.00 -11.22 4.06
C SER A 427 19.86 -11.90 4.80
N LEU A 428 18.74 -12.13 4.12
CA LEU A 428 17.60 -12.88 4.65
C LEU A 428 17.97 -14.36 4.87
N ASP A 429 18.70 -14.97 3.93
CA ASP A 429 19.16 -16.34 4.05
C ASP A 429 20.17 -16.50 5.20
N ASP A 430 21.12 -15.58 5.32
CA ASP A 430 22.08 -15.54 6.41
C ASP A 430 21.39 -15.39 7.76
N LEU A 431 20.39 -14.51 7.86
CA LEU A 431 19.57 -14.32 9.06
C LEU A 431 18.79 -15.59 9.42
N ASN A 432 18.10 -16.19 8.44
CA ASN A 432 17.32 -17.40 8.64
C ASN A 432 18.20 -18.59 9.07
N ARG A 433 19.39 -18.73 8.48
CA ARG A 433 20.38 -19.75 8.86
C ARG A 433 20.91 -19.52 10.27
N GLY A 434 21.33 -18.30 10.59
CA GLY A 434 21.84 -17.92 11.91
C GLY A 434 20.83 -18.20 13.02
N LEU A 435 19.57 -17.82 12.79
CA LEU A 435 18.48 -18.08 13.74
C LEU A 435 18.23 -19.57 13.98
N LYS A 436 18.20 -20.38 12.92
CA LYS A 436 18.04 -21.85 13.04
C LYS A 436 19.19 -22.46 13.82
N GLU A 437 20.42 -22.03 13.54
CA GLU A 437 21.61 -22.56 14.20
C GLU A 437 21.61 -22.28 15.70
N ILE A 438 21.42 -21.01 16.11
CA ILE A 438 21.45 -20.66 17.54
C ILE A 438 20.30 -21.31 18.30
N ALA A 439 19.12 -21.47 17.68
CA ALA A 439 17.99 -22.16 18.30
C ALA A 439 18.29 -23.65 18.51
N GLN A 440 18.86 -24.33 17.51
CA GLN A 440 19.24 -25.75 17.61
C GLN A 440 20.31 -25.98 18.68
N ARG A 441 21.32 -25.12 18.73
CA ARG A 441 22.39 -25.20 19.73
C ARG A 441 21.84 -25.01 21.14
N THR A 442 21.04 -23.95 21.35
CA THR A 442 20.38 -23.67 22.62
C THR A 442 19.50 -24.84 23.09
N ARG A 443 18.77 -25.50 22.20
CA ARG A 443 17.98 -26.69 22.56
C ARG A 443 18.83 -27.89 22.99
N LYS A 444 20.05 -27.99 22.45
CA LYS A 444 20.94 -29.13 22.68
C LYS A 444 21.68 -29.01 24.01
N ASP A 445 22.16 -27.82 24.35
CA ASP A 445 23.00 -27.60 25.55
C ASP A 445 22.37 -26.70 26.61
N GLY A 446 21.28 -25.98 26.30
CA GLY A 446 20.62 -25.05 27.22
C GLY A 446 21.32 -23.71 27.41
N GLU A 447 22.47 -23.50 26.75
CA GLU A 447 23.34 -22.34 26.91
C GLU A 447 22.91 -21.15 26.04
N LEU A 448 23.43 -19.96 26.34
CA LEU A 448 23.23 -18.77 25.51
C LEU A 448 24.04 -18.88 24.22
N HIS A 449 23.39 -18.80 23.07
CA HIS A 449 24.04 -18.69 21.76
C HIS A 449 23.61 -17.40 21.06
N ASP A 450 24.50 -16.87 20.25
CA ASP A 450 24.25 -15.65 19.49
C ASP A 450 24.86 -15.69 18.09
N PHE A 451 24.38 -14.79 17.25
CA PHE A 451 25.09 -14.37 16.06
C PHE A 451 24.90 -12.88 15.84
N THR A 452 25.77 -12.30 15.02
CA THR A 452 25.69 -10.90 14.63
C THR A 452 25.85 -10.75 13.12
N LEU A 453 24.96 -9.93 12.54
CA LEU A 453 25.01 -9.46 11.17
C LEU A 453 25.33 -7.96 11.16
N SER A 454 26.25 -7.56 10.29
CA SER A 454 26.59 -6.16 10.04
C SER A 454 26.17 -5.81 8.62
N PHE A 455 25.42 -4.73 8.44
CA PHE A 455 24.88 -4.30 7.15
C PHE A 455 25.60 -3.03 6.70
N GLU A 456 26.61 -3.19 5.84
CA GLU A 456 27.52 -2.12 5.41
C GLU A 456 26.77 -0.95 4.74
N LYS A 457 25.79 -1.24 3.88
CA LYS A 457 25.00 -0.21 3.19
C LYS A 457 24.08 0.60 4.11
N GLY A 458 23.70 0.06 5.27
CA GLY A 458 22.73 0.71 6.18
C GLY A 458 23.35 1.41 7.38
N ASN A 459 24.69 1.44 7.48
CA ASN A 459 25.43 1.84 8.69
C ASN A 459 24.81 1.27 9.99
N THR A 460 24.42 -0.01 9.95
CA THR A 460 23.64 -0.66 11.01
C THR A 460 23.99 -2.14 11.15
N GLY A 461 23.37 -2.82 12.12
CA GLY A 461 23.55 -4.24 12.35
C GLY A 461 22.49 -4.85 13.25
N LEU A 462 22.49 -6.18 13.32
CA LEU A 462 21.58 -6.98 14.13
C LEU A 462 22.38 -8.00 14.92
N THR A 463 22.21 -7.99 16.24
CA THR A 463 22.69 -9.04 17.14
C THR A 463 21.51 -9.81 17.69
N VAL A 464 21.52 -11.14 17.56
CA VAL A 464 20.45 -12.01 18.04
C VAL A 464 20.97 -12.96 19.09
N HIS A 465 20.31 -13.02 20.25
CA HIS A 465 20.58 -13.97 21.32
C HIS A 465 19.45 -15.00 21.42
N CYS A 466 19.79 -16.25 21.70
CA CYS A 466 18.86 -17.33 22.02
C CYS A 466 19.37 -18.04 23.27
N GLY A 467 18.52 -18.15 24.29
CA GLY A 467 18.93 -18.72 25.57
C GLY A 467 17.81 -18.73 26.61
N SER A 468 18.11 -19.32 27.77
CA SER A 468 17.19 -19.51 28.90
C SER A 468 17.32 -18.44 30.00
N LEU A 469 18.16 -17.41 29.78
CA LEU A 469 18.40 -16.35 30.75
C LEU A 469 17.10 -15.61 31.17
N PRO A 470 16.97 -15.20 32.45
CA PRO A 470 15.89 -14.33 32.88
C PRO A 470 15.85 -13.02 32.08
N ASN A 471 14.65 -12.49 31.79
CA ASN A 471 14.48 -11.34 30.88
C ASN A 471 15.35 -10.13 31.25
N VAL A 472 15.43 -9.78 32.53
CA VAL A 472 16.21 -8.64 33.01
C VAL A 472 17.71 -8.82 32.74
N VAL A 473 18.22 -10.05 32.90
CA VAL A 473 19.62 -10.39 32.65
C VAL A 473 19.88 -10.42 31.14
N ALA A 474 19.02 -11.10 30.38
CA ALA A 474 19.11 -11.19 28.93
C ALA A 474 19.09 -9.80 28.26
N ALA A 475 18.24 -8.88 28.73
CA ALA A 475 18.20 -7.51 28.21
C ALA A 475 19.50 -6.74 28.45
N LYS A 476 20.07 -6.82 29.66
CA LYS A 476 21.37 -6.18 29.96
C LYS A 476 22.51 -6.78 29.14
N THR A 477 22.56 -8.11 29.04
CA THR A 477 23.58 -8.83 28.26
C THR A 477 23.49 -8.48 26.77
N LEU A 478 22.28 -8.46 26.21
CA LEU A 478 22.04 -8.06 24.82
C LEU A 478 22.43 -6.60 24.59
N ALA A 479 22.04 -5.68 25.47
CA ALA A 479 22.38 -4.26 25.34
C ALA A 479 23.90 -4.02 25.32
N ALA A 480 24.63 -4.64 26.26
CA ALA A 480 26.09 -4.55 26.31
C ALA A 480 26.76 -5.18 25.08
N HIS A 481 26.19 -6.26 24.53
CA HIS A 481 26.68 -6.84 23.28
C HIS A 481 26.42 -5.89 22.09
N CYS A 482 25.20 -5.36 21.96
CA CYS A 482 24.85 -4.42 20.89
C CYS A 482 25.69 -3.15 20.92
N GLN A 483 25.95 -2.57 22.11
CA GLN A 483 26.80 -1.39 22.26
C GLN A 483 28.21 -1.63 21.71
N ARG A 484 28.82 -2.77 22.08
CA ARG A 484 30.15 -3.16 21.59
C ARG A 484 30.16 -3.39 20.08
N ARG A 485 29.17 -4.09 19.52
CA ARG A 485 29.09 -4.34 18.07
C ARG A 485 28.86 -3.05 17.29
N LYS A 486 27.93 -2.19 17.74
CA LYS A 486 27.71 -0.86 17.17
C LYS A 486 29.00 -0.04 17.12
N TYR A 487 29.74 -0.03 18.23
CA TYR A 487 30.99 0.71 18.36
C TYR A 487 32.07 0.20 17.39
N VAL A 488 32.33 -1.11 17.39
CA VAL A 488 33.36 -1.73 16.53
C VAL A 488 33.06 -1.53 15.05
N CYS A 489 31.79 -1.67 14.67
CA CYS A 489 31.32 -1.50 13.29
C CYS A 489 31.18 -0.02 12.88
N ARG A 490 31.40 0.93 13.80
CA ARG A 490 31.20 2.37 13.58
C ARG A 490 29.80 2.74 13.08
N ALA A 491 28.80 2.01 13.56
CA ALA A 491 27.42 2.15 13.14
C ALA A 491 26.67 3.24 13.92
N ASP A 492 25.74 3.92 13.25
CA ASP A 492 24.86 4.91 13.87
C ASP A 492 23.62 4.28 14.50
N SER A 493 23.26 3.07 14.06
CA SER A 493 22.18 2.29 14.67
C SER A 493 22.56 0.83 14.89
N TRP A 494 21.92 0.15 15.85
CA TRP A 494 22.09 -1.29 16.07
C TRP A 494 20.87 -1.93 16.70
N PHE A 495 20.44 -3.04 16.13
CA PHE A 495 19.31 -3.82 16.61
C PHE A 495 19.79 -5.00 17.47
N GLY A 496 19.12 -5.19 18.59
CA GLY A 496 19.25 -6.37 19.43
C GLY A 496 17.95 -7.14 19.46
N LEU A 497 18.01 -8.46 19.33
CA LEU A 497 16.83 -9.33 19.42
C LEU A 497 17.12 -10.52 20.34
N VAL A 498 16.24 -10.78 21.30
CA VAL A 498 16.21 -12.07 22.00
C VAL A 498 15.11 -12.92 21.38
N VAL A 499 15.45 -14.14 20.98
CA VAL A 499 14.49 -15.11 20.43
C VAL A 499 14.31 -16.29 21.37
N ARG A 500 13.14 -16.93 21.29
CA ARG A 500 12.85 -18.13 22.07
C ARG A 500 13.47 -19.35 21.41
N ALA A 501 13.98 -20.28 22.22
CA ALA A 501 14.61 -21.50 21.71
C ALA A 501 13.61 -22.45 21.05
N ASP A 502 12.35 -22.50 21.51
CA ASP A 502 11.28 -23.42 21.11
C ASP A 502 10.74 -23.19 19.70
N ASP A 503 10.66 -21.94 19.24
CA ASP A 503 10.14 -21.62 17.91
C ASP A 503 10.92 -20.54 17.15
N GLY A 504 11.92 -19.94 17.79
CA GLY A 504 12.75 -18.88 17.20
C GLY A 504 12.04 -17.54 17.11
N LEU A 505 10.86 -17.37 17.72
CA LEU A 505 10.12 -16.11 17.65
C LEU A 505 10.69 -15.04 18.61
N PRO A 506 10.48 -13.75 18.31
CA PRO A 506 10.94 -12.66 19.15
C PRO A 506 10.35 -12.75 20.56
N LYS A 507 11.22 -12.61 21.57
CA LYS A 507 10.84 -12.47 22.99
C LYS A 507 10.76 -10.99 23.37
N PHE A 508 11.81 -10.23 23.03
CA PHE A 508 11.89 -8.77 23.12
C PHE A 508 13.10 -8.30 22.31
N GLY A 509 13.15 -7.01 22.01
CA GLY A 509 14.27 -6.40 21.29
C GLY A 509 14.66 -5.05 21.87
N LEU A 510 15.74 -4.49 21.34
CA LEU A 510 16.19 -3.14 21.61
C LEU A 510 16.76 -2.50 20.35
N ASN A 511 16.75 -1.18 20.29
CA ASN A 511 17.39 -0.41 19.25
C ASN A 511 18.32 0.62 19.88
N LEU A 512 19.59 0.62 19.49
CA LEU A 512 20.58 1.62 19.87
C LEU A 512 20.77 2.58 18.70
N ARG A 513 20.21 3.79 18.77
CA ARG A 513 20.26 4.77 17.68
C ARG A 513 20.88 6.08 18.16
N PHE A 514 22.13 6.32 17.81
CA PHE A 514 22.87 7.54 18.11
C PHE A 514 24.13 7.61 17.23
N PRO A 515 24.59 8.79 16.79
CA PRO A 515 25.80 8.90 15.98
C PRO A 515 26.99 8.22 16.64
N TRP A 516 27.81 7.53 15.86
CA TRP A 516 29.05 6.97 16.39
C TRP A 516 30.00 8.10 16.83
N LYS A 517 30.59 7.94 18.02
CA LYS A 517 31.65 8.81 18.54
C LYS A 517 32.72 7.92 19.18
N GLN A 518 33.99 8.31 19.06
CA GLN A 518 35.08 7.62 19.73
C GLN A 518 34.90 7.73 21.25
N ASP A 519 35.17 6.65 21.96
CA ASP A 519 35.10 6.56 23.41
C ASP A 519 36.21 5.63 23.92
N ASP A 520 37.09 6.14 24.78
CA ASP A 520 38.27 5.41 25.25
C ASP A 520 37.92 4.14 26.04
N VAL A 521 36.80 4.14 26.76
CA VAL A 521 36.31 2.96 27.50
C VAL A 521 35.85 1.89 26.52
N MET A 522 35.15 2.30 25.45
CA MET A 522 34.72 1.39 24.39
C MET A 522 35.88 0.90 23.53
N ASP A 523 36.92 1.70 23.31
CA ASP A 523 38.16 1.27 22.62
C ASP A 523 38.81 0.10 23.37
N GLU A 524 38.98 0.20 24.69
CA GLU A 524 39.54 -0.90 25.48
C GLU A 524 38.56 -2.07 25.60
N ALA A 525 37.27 -1.81 25.83
CA ALA A 525 36.24 -2.86 25.98
C ALA A 525 35.99 -3.67 24.70
N THR A 526 36.38 -3.15 23.54
CA THR A 526 36.21 -3.80 22.24
C THR A 526 37.51 -4.24 21.58
N LYS A 527 38.62 -4.15 22.30
CA LYS A 527 39.94 -4.58 21.85
C LYS A 527 39.94 -6.04 21.39
N GLY A 528 40.39 -6.28 20.17
CA GLY A 528 40.41 -7.61 19.55
C GLY A 528 39.09 -8.07 18.93
N MET A 529 38.01 -7.28 19.00
CA MET A 529 36.77 -7.58 18.28
C MET A 529 36.91 -7.30 16.79
N ALA A 530 36.51 -8.26 15.95
CA ALA A 530 36.48 -8.08 14.50
C ALA A 530 35.27 -7.24 14.05
N ARG A 531 35.49 -6.37 13.04
CA ARG A 531 34.44 -5.53 12.43
C ARG A 531 33.36 -6.32 11.69
N VAL A 532 33.69 -7.47 11.12
CA VAL A 532 32.75 -8.26 10.32
C VAL A 532 31.90 -9.15 11.24
N GLY A 533 30.59 -9.22 10.98
CA GLY A 533 29.68 -10.18 11.61
C GLY A 533 30.13 -11.63 11.44
N THR A 534 29.89 -12.46 12.44
CA THR A 534 30.39 -13.85 12.55
C THR A 534 29.88 -14.79 11.45
N LEU A 535 28.90 -14.38 10.65
CA LEU A 535 28.32 -15.20 9.58
C LEU A 535 29.13 -15.24 8.28
N ARG A 536 30.06 -14.31 8.03
CA ARG A 536 30.85 -14.27 6.78
C ARG A 536 32.11 -15.16 6.77
N ARG A 537 32.25 -16.11 7.71
CA ARG A 537 33.31 -17.15 7.69
C ARG A 537 32.78 -18.55 8.02
N GLY A 538 31.74 -18.99 7.31
CA GLY A 538 31.29 -20.38 7.30
C GLY A 538 31.74 -21.20 6.08
N ALA A 539 32.26 -20.54 5.02
CA ALA A 539 32.64 -21.22 3.78
C ALA A 539 34.06 -21.83 3.77
N SER A 540 34.91 -21.52 4.76
CA SER A 540 36.30 -22.05 4.82
C SER A 540 36.60 -22.96 6.01
N MET A 541 35.59 -23.42 6.75
CA MET A 541 35.76 -24.47 7.76
C MET A 541 35.20 -25.83 7.35
N PHE A 542 34.76 -25.96 6.09
CA PHE A 542 34.58 -27.26 5.44
C PHE A 542 35.93 -27.79 4.94
N LYS A 543 36.86 -28.08 5.85
CA LYS A 543 37.54 -29.37 5.69
C LYS A 543 36.48 -30.38 6.07
N SER A 544 35.83 -30.97 5.07
CA SER A 544 35.18 -32.27 5.27
C SER A 544 36.17 -33.10 6.08
N ARG A 545 35.78 -33.50 7.30
CA ARG A 545 36.53 -34.53 7.99
C ARG A 545 36.48 -35.72 7.03
N SER A 546 37.58 -36.01 6.36
CA SER A 546 37.66 -37.12 5.43
C SER A 546 37.30 -38.37 6.22
N ILE A 547 36.12 -38.93 5.98
CA ILE A 547 35.66 -40.13 6.66
C ILE A 547 36.70 -41.21 6.41
N GLY A 548 37.29 -41.71 7.49
CA GLY A 548 38.31 -42.75 7.39
C GLY A 548 37.70 -43.98 6.74
N ARG A 549 38.42 -44.65 5.82
CA ARG A 549 37.93 -45.86 5.14
C ARG A 549 37.33 -46.93 6.09
N ASN A 550 37.76 -46.97 7.35
CA ASN A 550 37.27 -47.92 8.35
C ASN A 550 36.20 -47.35 9.32
N GLU A 551 35.85 -46.07 9.26
CA GLU A 551 34.76 -45.46 10.04
C GLU A 551 33.38 -45.89 9.48
N LEU A 552 32.33 -45.76 10.28
CA LEU A 552 30.97 -46.12 9.86
C LEU A 552 30.48 -45.21 8.74
N CYS A 553 29.81 -45.80 7.75
CA CYS A 553 29.33 -45.09 6.57
C CYS A 553 28.19 -44.11 6.95
N PRO A 554 28.25 -42.85 6.51
CA PRO A 554 27.26 -41.82 6.86
C PRO A 554 25.88 -42.04 6.22
N CYS A 555 25.73 -42.99 5.30
CA CYS A 555 24.43 -43.37 4.75
C CYS A 555 23.55 -44.17 5.74
N GLY A 556 24.04 -44.46 6.95
CA GLY A 556 23.28 -45.16 7.98
C GLY A 556 23.20 -46.67 7.80
N SER A 557 23.97 -47.25 6.88
CA SER A 557 23.95 -48.70 6.58
C SER A 557 24.57 -49.60 7.66
N GLY A 558 25.21 -49.02 8.68
CA GLY A 558 25.95 -49.76 9.71
C GLY A 558 27.26 -50.43 9.23
N LYS A 559 27.61 -50.29 7.94
CA LYS A 559 28.86 -50.84 7.36
C LYS A 559 30.00 -49.81 7.43
N LYS A 560 31.25 -50.28 7.41
CA LYS A 560 32.43 -49.41 7.25
C LYS A 560 32.37 -48.71 5.89
N PHE A 561 32.85 -47.47 5.81
CA PHE A 561 32.76 -46.63 4.62
C PHE A 561 33.30 -47.34 3.36
N LYS A 562 34.44 -48.06 3.47
CA LYS A 562 35.07 -48.89 2.42
C LYS A 562 34.36 -50.20 2.00
N LYS A 563 33.16 -50.47 2.52
CA LYS A 563 32.33 -51.63 2.13
C LYS A 563 30.91 -51.18 1.80
N CYS A 564 30.77 -49.93 1.38
CA CYS A 564 29.48 -49.27 1.21
C CYS A 564 29.57 -48.17 0.13
N CYS A 565 29.49 -46.88 0.49
CA CYS A 565 29.35 -45.80 -0.50
C CYS A 565 30.59 -45.55 -1.37
N ILE A 566 31.76 -46.10 -1.03
CA ILE A 566 32.98 -46.00 -1.84
C ILE A 566 33.41 -47.35 -2.45
N GLY A 567 32.55 -48.38 -2.39
CA GLY A 567 32.80 -49.77 -2.81
C GLY A 567 32.68 -50.73 -1.65
#